data_AF-A0A0F9AQK4-F1
#
_entry.id   AF-A0A0F9AQK4-F1
#
_cell.length_a   1.000
_cell.length_b   1.000
_cell.length_c   1.000
_cell.angle_alpha   90.00
_cell.angle_beta   90.00
_cell.angle_gamma   90.00
#
_symmetry.space_group_name_H-M   'P 1'
#
loop_
_entity.id
_entity.type
_entity.pdbx_description
1 polymer ?
#
loop_
_entity_poly.entity_id
_entity_poly.type
_entity_poly.pdbx_seq_one_letter_code
_entity_poly.pdbx_strand_id
1 'polypeptide(L)' 'MVYIVKMTVYKHRTSINLPAVLVRKMKLKKYTHVTIRRAKGGELMIKGYKDEKEFE' A
#
# COMPACT_ATOMS: atom_id res chain seq x y z
N MET A 1 11.67 9.95 5.13
CA MET A 1 10.35 10.54 5.46
C MET A 1 9.50 9.42 6.05
N VAL A 2 9.02 9.56 7.28
CA VAL A 2 8.26 8.51 7.99
C VAL A 2 6.80 8.92 8.07
N TYR A 3 5.88 8.01 7.71
CA TYR A 3 4.44 8.23 7.85
C TYR A 3 3.91 7.33 8.96
N ILE A 4 3.34 7.95 9.99
CA ILE A 4 2.58 7.22 11.02
C ILE A 4 1.15 7.04 10.49
N VAL A 5 0.69 5.80 10.42
CA VAL A 5 -0.62 5.45 9.84
C VAL A 5 -1.49 4.75 10.87
N LYS A 6 -2.80 4.98 10.82
CA LYS A 6 -3.76 4.30 11.69
C LYS A 6 -4.06 2.91 11.12
N MET A 7 -3.92 1.90 11.97
CA MET A 7 -4.29 0.53 11.66
C MET A 7 -5.59 0.16 12.39
N THR A 8 -6.52 -0.48 11.69
CA THR A 8 -7.75 -1.02 12.26
C THR A 8 -7.79 -2.53 11.98
N VAL A 9 -7.88 -3.33 13.03
CA VAL A 9 -7.95 -4.79 12.94
C VAL A 9 -9.41 -5.23 13.08
N TYR A 10 -9.89 -6.00 12.11
CA TYR A 10 -11.19 -6.65 12.10
C TYR A 10 -11.00 -8.16 12.19
N LYS A 11 -12.05 -8.91 12.53
CA LYS A 11 -12.02 -10.38 12.72
C LYS A 11 -11.40 -11.16 11.54
N HIS A 12 -11.55 -10.67 10.31
CA HIS A 12 -11.10 -11.35 9.09
C HIS A 12 -10.19 -10.49 8.19
N ARG A 13 -9.85 -9.26 8.62
CA ARG A 13 -9.03 -8.35 7.80
C ARG A 13 -8.36 -7.28 8.66
N THR A 14 -7.20 -6.81 8.21
CA THR A 14 -6.54 -5.62 8.76
C THR A 14 -6.58 -4.51 7.72
N SER A 15 -7.00 -3.32 8.12
CA SER A 15 -7.00 -2.12 7.27
C SER A 15 -5.94 -1.15 7.74
N ILE A 16 -5.15 -0.61 6.81
CA ILE A 16 -4.16 0.44 7.06
C ILE A 16 -4.60 1.69 6.30
N ASN A 17 -4.86 2.77 7.01
CA ASN A 17 -5.31 4.02 6.41
C ASN A 17 -4.11 4.85 5.94
N LEU A 18 -3.84 4.80 4.64
CA LEU A 18 -2.78 5.59 4.02
C LEU A 18 -3.23 7.05 3.82
N PRO A 19 -2.39 8.04 4.19
CA PRO A 19 -2.70 9.45 3.96
C PRO A 19 -2.93 9.75 2.48
N ALA A 20 -3.91 10.61 2.18
CA ALA A 20 -4.24 10.99 0.81
C ALA A 20 -3.05 11.56 0.02
N VAL A 21 -2.15 12.29 0.70
CA VAL A 21 -0.93 12.83 0.09
C VAL A 21 0.01 11.72 -0.38
N LEU A 22 0.17 10.65 0.40
CA LEU A 22 0.99 9.50 0.04
C LEU A 22 0.37 8.76 -1.16
N VAL A 23 -0.95 8.53 -1.11
CA VAL A 23 -1.73 7.92 -2.20
C VAL A 23 -1.56 8.71 -3.50
N ARG A 24 -1.59 10.04 -3.45
CA ARG A 24 -1.39 10.91 -4.61
C ARG A 24 0.04 10.84 -5.14
N LYS A 25 1.06 10.93 -4.26
CA LYS A 25 2.48 10.85 -4.64
C LYS A 25 2.81 9.52 -5.34
N MET A 26 2.34 8.42 -4.76
CA MET A 26 2.51 7.08 -5.30
C MET A 26 1.58 6.76 -6.49
N LYS A 27 0.72 7.70 -6.88
CA LYS A 27 -0.31 7.50 -7.93
C LYS A 27 -1.16 6.25 -7.69
N LEU A 28 -1.36 5.84 -6.43
CA LEU A 28 -2.04 4.59 -6.06
C LEU A 28 -3.47 4.50 -6.62
N LYS A 29 -4.14 5.64 -6.82
CA LYS A 29 -5.47 5.71 -7.48
C LYS A 29 -5.50 5.12 -8.90
N LYS A 30 -4.34 4.97 -9.56
CA LYS A 30 -4.25 4.40 -10.90
C LYS A 30 -4.14 2.88 -10.91
N TYR A 31 -3.87 2.26 -9.76
CA TYR A 31 -3.69 0.82 -9.66
C TYR A 31 -5.01 0.15 -9.29
N THR A 32 -5.32 -0.92 -9.98
CA THR A 32 -6.52 -1.75 -9.75
C THR A 32 -6.27 -2.75 -8.62
N HIS A 33 -5.02 -3.20 -8.49
CA HIS A 33 -4.58 -4.15 -7.47
C HIS A 33 -3.23 -3.73 -6.89
N VAL A 34 -2.97 -4.14 -5.65
CA VAL A 34 -1.65 -3.97 -5.01
C VAL A 34 -1.19 -5.31 -4.45
N THR A 35 0.10 -5.63 -4.58
CA THR A 35 0.71 -6.73 -3.83
C THR A 35 1.48 -6.17 -2.64
N ILE A 36 1.37 -6.86 -1.51
CA ILE A 36 2.11 -6.54 -0.28
C ILE A 36 3.09 -7.68 -0.05
N ARG A 37 4.38 -7.36 -0.01
CA ARG A 37 5.46 -8.33 0.27
C ARG A 37 6.24 -7.89 1.50
N ARG A 38 6.71 -8.85 2.28
CA ARG A 38 7.63 -8.58 3.38
C ARG A 38 9.01 -8.27 2.80
N ALA A 39 9.51 -7.08 3.07
CA ALA A 39 10.88 -6.68 2.77
C ALA A 39 11.82 -7.10 3.93
N LYS A 40 13.13 -6.96 3.71
CA LYS A 40 14.13 -7.22 4.76
C LYS A 40 13.90 -6.24 5.92
N GLY A 41 14.05 -6.70 7.17
CA GLY A 41 13.89 -5.84 8.35
C GLY A 41 12.45 -5.69 8.85
N GLY A 42 11.48 -6.48 8.36
CA GLY A 42 10.09 -6.43 8.84
C GLY A 42 9.24 -5.33 8.20
N GLU A 43 9.80 -4.59 7.24
CA GLU A 43 9.08 -3.62 6.44
C GLU A 43 8.12 -4.31 5.46
N LEU A 44 7.04 -3.62 5.11
CA LEU A 44 6.10 -4.06 4.08
C LEU A 44 6.28 -3.20 2.84
N MET A 45 6.58 -3.87 1.72
CA MET A 45 6.67 -3.24 0.41
C MET A 45 5.35 -3.41 -0.32
N ILE A 46 4.81 -2.30 -0.80
CA ILE A 46 3.55 -2.27 -1.56
C ILE A 46 3.89 -1.96 -3.02
N LYS A 47 3.50 -2.85 -3.94
CA LYS A 47 3.61 -2.65 -5.38
C LYS A 47 2.23 -2.55 -6.02
N GLY A 48 2.04 -1.58 -6.90
CA GLY A 48 0.78 -1.36 -7.63
C GLY A 48 0.79 -2.01 -9.00
N TYR A 49 -0.37 -2.51 -9.43
CA TYR A 49 -0.59 -3.10 -10.75
C TYR A 49 -1.76 -2.41 -11.41
N LYS A 50 -1.62 -2.13 -12.71
CA LYS A 50 -2.69 -1.61 -13.56
C LYS A 50 -2.78 -2.52 -14.77
N ASP A 51 -3.97 -3.04 -15.06
CA ASP A 51 -4.23 -3.89 -16.22
C ASP A 51 -3.26 -5.10 -16.31
N GLU A 52 -2.99 -5.74 -15.17
CA GLU A 52 -2.11 -6.91 -15.01
C GLU A 52 -0.63 -6.72 -15.40
N LYS A 53 -0.20 -5.50 -15.75
CA LYS A 53 1.21 -5.16 -16.01
C LYS A 53 1.82 -4.45 -14.80
N GLU A 54 3.05 -4.83 -14.43
CA GLU A 54 3.85 -4.06 -13.44
C GLU A 54 4.06 -2.65 -13.98
N PHE A 55 3.75 -1.65 -13.17
CA PHE A 55 4.03 -0.25 -13.46
C PHE A 55 5.02 0.24 -12.41
N GLU A 56 6.23 0.61 -12.83
CA GLU A 56 7.21 1.32 -11.99
C GLU A 56 6.74 2.74 -11.62
#